data_AF-A0A2V6QQZ2-F1
#
_entry.id   AF-A0A2V6QQZ2-F1
#
_cell.length_a   1.000
_cell.length_b   1.000
_cell.length_c   1.000
_cell.angle_alpha   90.00
_cell.angle_beta   90.00
_cell.angle_gamma   90.00
#
_symmetry.space_group_name_H-M   'P 1'
#
loop_
_entity.id
_entity.type
_entity.pdbx_description
1 polymer ?
#
loop_
_entity_poly.entity_id
_entity_poly.type
_entity_poly.pdbx_seq_one_letter_code
_entity_poly.pdbx_strand_id
1 'polypeptide(L)'
;MKTPVTFYSEGVKLDGDVYVPDDVRPREKRAGIVLCHGYTGVKDIYLPDNARALNKAGYVAMVFDYKGWGASDGPRTRLAPYSRVADVQAALTFLGTLPQVDPQRLGIYGTSYGGATVVWVGAVDPRVRCVVSVVGIGNGRRWMRSVRRPDEFHDLLARARQDRARRAVEGKSEFVAREEILLPDRQSAELGAAARRNNPNAVSAIPLEYVDDTL
;
A
#
# COMPACT_ATOMS: atom_id res chain seq x y z
N MET A 1 3.00 -13.74 18.12
CA MET A 1 3.47 -12.46 18.73
C MET A 1 3.60 -11.37 17.66
N LYS A 2 3.20 -10.11 17.97
CA LYS A 2 3.41 -8.91 17.12
C LYS A 2 4.62 -8.13 17.65
N THR A 3 5.57 -7.77 16.78
CA THR A 3 6.77 -7.00 17.13
C THR A 3 6.94 -5.81 16.18
N PRO A 4 7.06 -4.56 16.70
CA PRO A 4 7.35 -3.41 15.86
C PRO A 4 8.79 -3.49 15.33
N VAL A 5 8.98 -3.06 14.08
CA VAL A 5 10.26 -3.08 13.37
C VAL A 5 10.45 -1.81 12.56
N THR A 6 11.70 -1.48 12.28
CA THR A 6 12.04 -0.47 11.28
C THR A 6 13.02 -1.05 10.28
N PHE A 7 12.94 -0.58 9.04
CA PHE A 7 13.83 -0.97 7.96
C PHE A 7 14.00 0.21 6.98
N TYR A 8 14.84 0.06 5.96
CA TYR A 8 15.15 1.15 5.05
C TYR A 8 14.83 0.79 3.59
N SER A 9 14.30 1.75 2.86
CA SER A 9 14.08 1.71 1.41
C SER A 9 14.67 2.96 0.79
N GLU A 10 15.67 2.81 -0.08
CA GLU A 10 16.36 3.93 -0.74
C GLU A 10 16.85 5.01 0.26
N GLY A 11 17.35 4.59 1.43
CA GLY A 11 17.81 5.48 2.49
C GLY A 11 16.71 6.09 3.37
N VAL A 12 15.43 5.84 3.08
CA VAL A 12 14.29 6.30 3.87
C VAL A 12 13.86 5.22 4.87
N LYS A 13 13.74 5.59 6.14
CA LYS A 13 13.30 4.67 7.21
C LYS A 13 11.80 4.43 7.12
N LEU A 14 11.42 3.16 7.10
CA LEU A 14 10.05 2.69 7.06
C LEU A 14 9.68 1.97 8.37
N ASP A 15 8.45 2.19 8.79
CA ASP A 15 7.85 1.60 9.99
C ASP A 15 7.00 0.38 9.63
N GLY A 16 7.10 -0.67 10.43
CA GLY A 16 6.34 -1.89 10.19
C GLY A 16 6.15 -2.74 11.43
N ASP A 17 5.36 -3.79 11.27
CA ASP A 17 5.07 -4.77 12.31
C ASP A 17 5.22 -6.19 11.75
N VAL A 18 5.94 -7.04 12.48
CA VAL A 18 6.11 -8.46 12.15
C VAL A 18 5.30 -9.32 13.10
N TYR A 19 4.58 -10.29 12.53
CA TYR A 19 3.79 -11.29 13.22
C TYR A 19 4.49 -12.63 13.08
N VAL A 20 5.04 -13.14 14.18
CA VAL A 20 5.72 -14.45 14.23
C VAL A 20 4.80 -15.45 14.94
N PRO A 21 4.56 -16.66 14.38
CA PRO A 21 3.75 -17.67 15.06
C PRO A 21 4.38 -18.08 16.39
N ASP A 22 3.56 -18.33 17.41
CA ASP A 22 4.05 -18.65 18.75
C ASP A 22 4.64 -20.07 18.87
N ASP A 23 4.43 -20.92 17.85
CA ASP A 23 4.88 -22.31 17.78
C ASP A 23 6.20 -22.51 17.01
N VAL A 24 6.88 -21.44 16.61
CA VAL A 24 8.14 -21.52 15.86
C VAL A 24 9.23 -22.13 16.76
N ARG A 25 9.75 -23.29 16.36
CA ARG A 25 10.83 -23.97 17.09
C ARG A 25 12.19 -23.32 16.84
N PRO A 26 13.18 -23.52 17.72
CA PRO A 26 14.54 -23.06 17.48
C PRO A 26 15.07 -23.52 16.12
N ARG A 27 15.62 -22.59 15.33
CA ARG A 27 16.15 -22.78 13.96
C ARG A 27 15.11 -23.15 12.89
N GLU A 28 13.83 -23.23 13.24
CA GLU A 28 12.75 -23.41 12.26
C GLU A 28 12.55 -22.13 11.46
N LYS A 29 12.46 -22.27 10.13
CA LYS A 29 12.18 -21.19 9.20
C LYS A 29 10.82 -21.41 8.55
N ARG A 30 10.00 -20.36 8.53
CA ARG A 30 8.67 -20.34 7.93
C ARG A 30 8.68 -19.49 6.66
N ALA A 31 7.65 -19.65 5.84
CA ALA A 31 7.42 -18.73 4.72
C ALA A 31 7.03 -17.34 5.24
N GLY A 32 7.59 -16.31 4.60
CA GLY A 32 7.35 -14.90 4.93
C GLY A 32 6.34 -14.27 3.97
N ILE A 33 5.42 -13.44 4.47
CA ILE A 33 4.44 -12.71 3.64
C ILE A 33 4.47 -11.23 3.98
N VAL A 34 4.71 -10.38 2.98
CA VAL A 34 4.57 -8.91 3.10
C VAL A 34 3.17 -8.48 2.64
N LEU A 35 2.46 -7.73 3.47
CA LEU A 35 1.11 -7.21 3.20
C LEU A 35 1.18 -5.71 2.84
N CYS A 36 0.54 -5.36 1.72
CA CYS A 36 0.62 -4.05 1.07
C CYS A 36 -0.73 -3.32 1.12
N HIS A 37 -0.75 -2.11 1.69
CA HIS A 37 -1.97 -1.31 1.81
C HIS A 37 -2.28 -0.53 0.52
N GLY A 38 -3.54 -0.08 0.39
CA GLY A 38 -4.03 0.68 -0.75
C GLY A 38 -3.62 2.15 -0.78
N TYR A 39 -4.31 2.92 -1.62
CA TYR A 39 -4.12 4.35 -1.90
C TYR A 39 -3.71 5.19 -0.68
N THR A 40 -4.64 5.28 0.28
CA THR A 40 -4.57 6.12 1.48
C THR A 40 -4.71 5.25 2.72
N GLY A 41 -4.23 4.00 2.60
CA GLY A 41 -4.10 3.09 3.73
C GLY A 41 -2.88 3.46 4.58
N VAL A 42 -2.83 2.83 5.74
CA VAL A 42 -1.65 2.69 6.60
C VAL A 42 -1.68 1.27 7.14
N LYS A 43 -0.56 0.76 7.68
CA LYS A 43 -0.44 -0.60 8.19
C LYS A 43 -1.47 -0.98 9.25
N ASP A 44 -2.00 0.01 9.96
CA ASP A 44 -2.99 -0.19 11.04
C ASP A 44 -4.43 -0.28 10.53
N ILE A 45 -4.68 -0.01 9.24
CA ILE A 45 -6.01 -0.05 8.63
C ILE A 45 -6.14 -1.30 7.75
N TYR A 46 -7.09 -2.18 8.08
CA TYR A 46 -7.47 -3.43 7.39
C TYR A 46 -6.41 -4.54 7.30
N LEU A 47 -5.12 -4.22 7.24
CA LEU A 47 -4.06 -5.23 7.15
C LEU A 47 -3.88 -6.10 8.41
N PRO A 48 -4.04 -5.60 9.66
CA PRO A 48 -3.74 -6.39 10.85
C PRO A 48 -4.59 -7.67 10.97
N ASP A 49 -5.85 -7.66 10.53
CA ASP A 49 -6.71 -8.85 10.55
C ASP A 49 -6.21 -9.93 9.58
N ASN A 50 -5.78 -9.52 8.39
CA ASN A 50 -5.19 -10.41 7.39
C ASN A 50 -3.84 -10.96 7.87
N ALA A 51 -2.99 -10.11 8.47
CA ALA A 51 -1.72 -10.53 9.05
C ALA A 51 -1.92 -11.56 10.17
N ARG A 52 -2.90 -11.35 11.06
CA ARG A 52 -3.26 -12.31 12.11
C ARG A 52 -3.78 -13.63 11.55
N ALA A 53 -4.62 -13.60 10.51
CA ALA A 53 -5.12 -14.81 9.88
C ALA A 53 -3.99 -15.64 9.25
N LEU A 54 -3.08 -14.99 8.51
CA LEU A 54 -1.89 -15.64 7.93
C LEU A 54 -0.95 -16.16 9.03
N ASN A 55 -0.77 -15.39 10.10
CA ASN A 55 0.05 -15.80 11.22
C ASN A 55 -0.49 -17.06 11.91
N LYS A 56 -1.81 -17.13 12.13
CA LYS A 56 -2.49 -18.33 12.66
C LYS A 56 -2.37 -19.54 11.72
N ALA A 57 -2.20 -19.31 10.42
CA ALA A 57 -1.94 -20.36 9.43
C ALA A 57 -0.46 -20.78 9.35
N GLY A 58 0.43 -20.22 10.19
CA GLY A 58 1.84 -20.63 10.30
C GLY A 58 2.83 -19.79 9.48
N TYR A 59 2.39 -18.67 8.89
CA TYR A 59 3.26 -17.75 8.16
C TYR A 59 3.86 -16.68 9.07
N VAL A 60 5.08 -16.23 8.77
CA VAL A 60 5.57 -14.96 9.32
C VAL A 60 5.02 -13.85 8.44
N ALA A 61 4.17 -12.99 9.00
CA ALA A 61 3.52 -11.92 8.24
C ALA A 61 4.11 -10.56 8.63
N MET A 62 4.23 -9.66 7.66
CA MET A 62 4.72 -8.30 7.88
C MET A 62 3.76 -7.29 7.24
N VAL A 63 3.39 -6.26 7.99
CA VAL A 63 2.71 -5.06 7.48
C VAL A 63 3.67 -3.87 7.64
N PHE A 64 3.56 -2.87 6.79
CA PHE A 64 4.39 -1.67 6.87
C PHE A 64 3.71 -0.45 6.24
N ASP A 65 4.20 0.74 6.58
CA ASP A 65 3.80 2.00 5.96
C ASP A 65 4.78 2.37 4.83
N TYR A 66 4.29 2.71 3.64
CA TYR A 66 5.13 3.22 2.55
C TYR A 66 5.82 4.55 2.92
N LYS A 67 6.84 4.96 2.17
CA LYS A 67 7.50 6.27 2.36
C LYS A 67 6.45 7.40 2.43
N GLY A 68 6.52 8.22 3.48
CA GLY A 68 5.61 9.35 3.69
C GLY A 68 4.21 8.99 4.22
N TRP A 69 3.98 7.74 4.61
CA TRP A 69 2.73 7.25 5.19
C TRP A 69 2.90 6.85 6.64
N GLY A 70 1.82 6.96 7.43
CA GLY A 70 1.81 6.57 8.84
C GLY A 70 3.03 7.09 9.60
N ALA A 71 3.81 6.17 10.16
CA ALA A 71 5.02 6.46 10.92
C ALA A 71 6.33 6.38 10.10
N SER A 72 6.25 6.06 8.80
CA SER A 72 7.40 6.05 7.90
C SER A 72 7.84 7.46 7.52
N ASP A 73 9.16 7.64 7.37
CA ASP A 73 9.78 8.88 6.93
C ASP A 73 9.50 9.13 5.43
N GLY A 74 9.78 10.34 4.95
CA GLY A 74 9.69 10.73 3.54
C GLY A 74 8.57 11.73 3.22
N PRO A 75 8.44 12.15 1.94
CA PRO A 75 7.47 13.14 1.52
C PRO A 75 6.02 12.68 1.80
N ARG A 76 5.31 13.44 2.63
CA ARG A 76 3.96 13.04 3.09
C ARG A 76 2.98 12.99 1.93
N THR A 77 2.00 12.09 2.03
CA THR A 77 0.82 12.01 1.15
C THR A 77 1.11 11.77 -0.33
N ARG A 78 2.27 11.22 -0.69
CA ARG A 78 2.58 10.87 -2.08
C ARG A 78 2.18 9.42 -2.40
N LEU A 79 1.55 9.17 -3.55
CA LEU A 79 1.24 7.81 -3.99
C LEU A 79 2.49 7.11 -4.52
N ALA A 80 3.20 7.74 -5.47
CA ALA A 80 4.49 7.30 -6.04
C ALA A 80 4.55 5.81 -6.40
N PRO A 81 3.89 5.36 -7.49
CA PRO A 81 3.73 3.95 -7.84
C PRO A 81 5.04 3.14 -7.86
N TYR A 82 6.06 3.66 -8.55
CA TYR A 82 7.38 3.03 -8.65
C TYR A 82 8.09 2.95 -7.29
N SER A 83 7.99 4.00 -6.47
CA SER A 83 8.58 4.03 -5.13
C SER A 83 7.94 2.98 -4.22
N ARG A 84 6.64 2.73 -4.36
CA ARG A 84 5.98 1.66 -3.60
C ARG A 84 6.51 0.28 -3.98
N VAL A 85 6.85 0.04 -5.25
CA VAL A 85 7.50 -1.22 -5.66
C VAL A 85 8.84 -1.38 -4.95
N ALA A 86 9.68 -0.34 -4.96
CA ALA A 86 10.96 -0.35 -4.24
C ALA A 86 10.79 -0.60 -2.74
N ASP A 87 9.77 0.00 -2.11
CA ASP A 87 9.46 -0.20 -0.70
C ASP A 87 9.07 -1.66 -0.38
N VAL A 88 8.27 -2.31 -1.24
CA VAL A 88 7.94 -3.73 -1.07
C VAL A 88 9.17 -4.62 -1.26
N GLN A 89 10.03 -4.33 -2.23
CA GLN A 89 11.28 -5.07 -2.44
C GLN A 89 12.22 -4.93 -1.22
N ALA A 90 12.26 -3.75 -0.60
CA ALA A 90 12.98 -3.50 0.64
C ALA A 90 12.36 -4.26 1.82
N ALA A 91 11.03 -4.27 1.94
CA ALA A 91 10.32 -5.02 2.98
C ALA A 91 10.56 -6.54 2.85
N LEU A 92 10.54 -7.09 1.63
CA LEU A 92 10.87 -8.49 1.35
C LEU A 92 12.32 -8.81 1.75
N THR A 93 13.25 -7.91 1.43
CA THR A 93 14.66 -8.05 1.80
C THR A 93 14.80 -8.09 3.31
N PHE A 94 14.25 -7.11 4.02
CA PHE A 94 14.27 -7.03 5.48
C PHE A 94 13.65 -8.28 6.10
N LEU A 95 12.46 -8.68 5.66
CA LEU A 95 11.77 -9.86 6.19
C LEU A 95 12.61 -11.13 6.02
N GLY A 96 13.29 -11.28 4.88
CA GLY A 96 14.20 -12.40 4.62
C GLY A 96 15.46 -12.44 5.49
N THR A 97 15.80 -11.35 6.18
CA THR A 97 16.92 -11.33 7.14
C THR A 97 16.57 -11.91 8.51
N LEU A 98 15.27 -12.05 8.81
CA LEU A 98 14.83 -12.54 10.12
C LEU A 98 15.15 -14.03 10.27
N PRO A 99 15.65 -14.48 11.43
CA PRO A 99 16.06 -15.87 11.62
C PRO A 99 14.91 -16.88 11.49
N GLN A 100 13.66 -16.43 11.68
CA GLN A 100 12.45 -17.24 11.56
C GLN A 100 11.92 -17.35 10.12
N VAL A 101 12.52 -16.64 9.15
CA VAL A 101 12.03 -16.59 7.76
C VAL A 101 12.99 -17.35 6.84
N ASP A 102 12.41 -18.14 5.95
CA ASP A 102 13.12 -18.73 4.81
C ASP A 102 13.12 -17.73 3.65
N PRO A 103 14.28 -17.14 3.28
CA PRO A 103 14.35 -16.14 2.21
C PRO A 103 14.01 -16.71 0.82
N GLN A 104 13.94 -18.04 0.67
CA GLN A 104 13.51 -18.69 -0.59
C GLN A 104 11.99 -18.87 -0.68
N ARG A 105 11.25 -18.59 0.40
CA ARG A 105 9.79 -18.80 0.52
C ARG A 105 9.09 -17.50 0.91
N LEU A 106 9.21 -16.49 0.06
CA LEU A 106 8.58 -15.18 0.26
C LEU A 106 7.33 -15.03 -0.62
N GLY A 107 6.26 -14.51 -0.04
CA GLY A 107 5.03 -14.14 -0.73
C GLY A 107 4.64 -12.69 -0.47
N ILE A 108 3.73 -12.18 -1.28
CA ILE A 108 3.17 -10.84 -1.13
C ILE A 108 1.66 -10.86 -1.26
N TYR A 109 1.01 -10.07 -0.42
CA TYR A 109 -0.43 -9.86 -0.40
C TYR A 109 -0.72 -8.37 -0.53
N GLY A 110 -1.69 -8.00 -1.37
CA GLY A 110 -2.06 -6.60 -1.56
C GLY A 110 -3.55 -6.43 -1.72
N THR A 111 -4.10 -5.38 -1.10
CA THR A 111 -5.52 -5.01 -1.22
C THR A 111 -5.68 -3.65 -1.91
N SER A 112 -6.70 -3.51 -2.76
CA SER A 112 -6.98 -2.27 -3.51
C SER A 112 -5.77 -1.86 -4.35
N TYR A 113 -5.26 -0.63 -4.21
CA TYR A 113 -4.02 -0.21 -4.88
C TYR A 113 -2.81 -1.09 -4.52
N GLY A 114 -2.75 -1.61 -3.29
CA GLY A 114 -1.74 -2.58 -2.90
C GLY A 114 -1.82 -3.86 -3.73
N GLY A 115 -3.02 -4.24 -4.18
CA GLY A 115 -3.24 -5.34 -5.11
C GLY A 115 -2.64 -5.10 -6.50
N ALA A 116 -2.59 -3.84 -6.96
CA ALA A 116 -1.88 -3.46 -8.17
C ALA A 116 -0.35 -3.48 -7.94
N THR A 117 0.10 -2.92 -6.82
CA THR A 117 1.51 -2.88 -6.43
C THR A 117 2.12 -4.29 -6.39
N VAL A 118 1.46 -5.26 -5.75
CA VAL A 118 2.01 -6.62 -5.61
C VAL A 118 2.10 -7.36 -6.94
N VAL A 119 1.20 -7.10 -7.89
CA VAL A 119 1.30 -7.67 -9.25
C VAL A 119 2.55 -7.14 -9.94
N TRP A 120 2.84 -5.84 -9.81
CA TRP A 120 4.04 -5.25 -10.38
C TRP A 120 5.32 -5.77 -9.71
N VAL A 121 5.35 -5.83 -8.38
CA VAL A 121 6.49 -6.39 -7.63
C VAL A 121 6.75 -7.84 -8.06
N GLY A 122 5.70 -8.67 -8.17
CA GLY A 122 5.85 -10.05 -8.62
C GLY A 122 6.37 -10.19 -10.05
N ALA A 123 6.17 -9.18 -10.91
CA ALA A 123 6.71 -9.16 -12.27
C ALA A 123 8.20 -8.80 -12.33
N VAL A 124 8.75 -8.11 -11.32
CA VAL A 124 10.12 -7.58 -11.36
C VAL A 124 11.04 -8.09 -10.25
N ASP A 125 10.50 -8.76 -9.22
CA ASP A 125 11.27 -9.35 -8.12
C ASP A 125 11.19 -10.89 -8.13
N PRO A 126 12.23 -11.59 -8.62
CA PRO A 126 12.21 -13.05 -8.78
C PRO A 126 12.19 -13.83 -7.45
N ARG A 127 12.35 -13.15 -6.31
CA ARG A 127 12.27 -13.79 -4.98
C ARG A 127 10.84 -14.11 -4.59
N VAL A 128 9.85 -13.44 -5.20
CA VAL A 128 8.44 -13.62 -4.90
C VAL A 128 7.94 -14.96 -5.44
N ARG A 129 7.44 -15.82 -4.54
CA ARG A 129 6.93 -17.16 -4.85
C ARG A 129 5.41 -17.22 -4.97
N CYS A 130 4.70 -16.24 -4.41
CA CYS A 130 3.25 -16.16 -4.45
C CYS A 130 2.79 -14.70 -4.40
N VAL A 131 1.83 -14.36 -5.25
CA VAL A 131 1.19 -13.05 -5.30
C VAL A 131 -0.29 -13.23 -5.02
N VAL A 132 -0.81 -12.54 -4.01
CA VAL A 132 -2.25 -12.48 -3.73
C VAL A 132 -2.73 -11.04 -3.92
N SER A 133 -3.48 -10.80 -4.99
CA SER A 133 -4.08 -9.51 -5.30
C SER A 133 -5.57 -9.54 -4.96
N VAL A 134 -6.00 -8.74 -3.99
CA VAL A 134 -7.38 -8.65 -3.54
C VAL A 134 -7.96 -7.32 -3.99
N VAL A 135 -9.03 -7.38 -4.79
CA VAL A 135 -9.72 -6.20 -5.36
C VAL A 135 -8.75 -5.18 -6.00
N GLY A 136 -7.70 -5.70 -6.65
CA GLY A 136 -6.63 -4.91 -7.24
C GLY A 136 -7.07 -4.04 -8.42
N ILE A 137 -6.45 -2.87 -8.55
CA ILE A 137 -6.69 -1.97 -9.70
C ILE A 137 -5.77 -2.40 -10.85
N GLY A 138 -6.31 -3.17 -11.80
CA GLY A 138 -5.53 -3.62 -12.97
C GLY A 138 -5.41 -2.57 -14.09
N ASN A 139 -6.42 -1.71 -14.25
CA ASN A 139 -6.41 -0.62 -15.22
C ASN A 139 -7.06 0.62 -14.59
N GLY A 140 -6.24 1.58 -14.19
CA GLY A 140 -6.70 2.76 -13.45
C GLY A 140 -7.66 3.62 -14.25
N ARG A 141 -7.38 3.83 -15.55
CA ARG A 141 -8.28 4.56 -16.47
C ARG A 141 -9.68 3.95 -16.53
N ARG A 142 -9.77 2.62 -16.65
CA ARG A 142 -11.04 1.90 -16.68
C ARG A 142 -11.76 2.03 -15.35
N TRP A 143 -11.06 1.86 -14.23
CA TRP A 143 -11.65 1.97 -12.89
C TRP A 143 -12.20 3.38 -12.63
N MET A 144 -11.38 4.43 -12.84
CA MET A 144 -11.80 5.82 -12.63
C MET A 144 -13.01 6.21 -13.48
N ARG A 145 -13.07 5.73 -14.72
CA ARG A 145 -14.22 5.92 -15.60
C ARG A 145 -15.45 5.17 -15.11
N SER A 146 -15.30 3.96 -14.57
CA SER A 146 -16.45 3.13 -14.16
C SER A 146 -17.20 3.67 -12.94
N VAL A 147 -16.57 4.53 -12.14
CA VAL A 147 -17.17 5.09 -10.92
C VAL A 147 -17.65 6.54 -11.10
N ARG A 148 -17.70 7.04 -12.35
CA ARG A 148 -18.07 8.41 -12.70
C ARG A 148 -19.03 8.46 -13.88
N ARG A 149 -19.77 9.56 -13.98
CA ARG A 149 -20.47 9.92 -15.22
C ARG A 149 -19.45 10.29 -16.30
N PRO A 150 -19.80 10.16 -17.59
CA PRO A 150 -18.86 10.45 -18.67
C PRO A 150 -18.26 11.86 -18.62
N ASP A 151 -19.08 12.88 -18.40
CA ASP A 151 -18.70 14.29 -18.25
C ASP A 151 -17.74 14.51 -17.07
N GLU A 152 -18.09 13.99 -15.89
CA GLU A 152 -17.22 14.05 -14.70
C GLU A 152 -15.84 13.43 -14.93
N PHE A 153 -15.77 12.33 -15.70
CA PHE A 153 -14.51 11.71 -16.06
C PHE A 153 -13.69 12.57 -17.02
N HIS A 154 -14.33 13.23 -17.99
CA HIS A 154 -13.65 14.15 -18.90
C HIS A 154 -13.13 15.39 -18.16
N ASP A 155 -13.91 15.95 -17.24
CA ASP A 155 -13.53 17.08 -16.40
C ASP A 155 -12.35 16.71 -15.49
N LEU A 156 -12.36 15.53 -14.89
CA LEU A 156 -11.25 15.02 -14.09
C LEU A 156 -9.95 14.95 -14.91
N LEU A 157 -10.01 14.43 -16.15
CA LEU A 157 -8.84 14.36 -17.02
C LEU A 157 -8.35 15.75 -17.44
N ALA A 158 -9.25 16.70 -17.67
CA ALA A 158 -8.87 18.08 -17.99
C ALA A 158 -8.17 18.75 -16.80
N ARG A 159 -8.74 18.62 -15.59
CA ARG A 159 -8.16 19.16 -14.35
C ARG A 159 -6.80 18.51 -14.04
N ALA A 160 -6.67 17.20 -14.22
CA ALA A 160 -5.40 16.48 -14.03
C ALA A 160 -4.29 16.98 -14.97
N ARG A 161 -4.61 17.29 -16.24
CA ARG A 161 -3.64 17.90 -17.18
C ARG A 161 -3.18 19.28 -16.74
N GLN A 162 -4.11 20.11 -16.24
CA GLN A 162 -3.77 21.45 -15.72
C GLN A 162 -2.89 21.32 -14.47
N ASP A 163 -3.22 20.41 -13.55
CA ASP A 163 -2.41 20.11 -12.37
C ASP A 163 -1.02 19.60 -12.76
N ARG A 164 -0.90 18.76 -13.79
CA ARG A 164 0.40 18.31 -14.30
C ARG A 164 1.29 19.45 -14.78
N ALA A 165 0.73 20.41 -15.53
CA ALA A 165 1.46 21.59 -15.94
C ALA A 165 1.89 22.42 -14.72
N ARG A 166 0.99 22.59 -13.74
CA ARG A 166 1.30 23.30 -12.50
C ARG A 166 2.41 22.65 -11.70
N ARG A 167 2.39 21.32 -11.55
CA ARG A 167 3.47 20.57 -10.89
C ARG A 167 4.81 20.77 -11.58
N ALA A 168 4.83 20.83 -12.90
CA ALA A 168 6.06 21.03 -13.66
C ALA A 168 6.66 22.44 -13.49
N VAL A 169 5.82 23.46 -13.26
CA VAL A 169 6.26 24.87 -13.16
C VAL A 169 6.43 25.33 -11.71
N GLU A 170 5.55 24.91 -10.81
CA GLU A 170 5.48 25.37 -9.42
C GLU A 170 5.92 24.32 -8.40
N GLY A 171 6.10 23.06 -8.83
CA GLY A 171 6.48 21.95 -7.95
C GLY A 171 5.39 21.46 -7.01
N LYS A 172 4.13 21.90 -7.17
CA LYS A 172 3.02 21.59 -6.25
C LYS A 172 1.75 21.14 -6.97
N SER A 173 1.18 20.03 -6.50
CA SER A 173 -0.15 19.55 -6.92
C SER A 173 -1.27 20.20 -6.13
N GLU A 174 -2.49 20.17 -6.68
CA GLU A 174 -3.71 20.61 -6.03
C GLU A 174 -4.11 19.59 -4.98
N PHE A 175 -4.42 20.01 -3.76
CA PHE A 175 -4.97 19.11 -2.77
C PHE A 175 -6.49 19.11 -2.86
N VAL A 176 -7.07 17.93 -3.00
CA VAL A 176 -8.52 17.71 -3.11
C VAL A 176 -8.98 16.76 -2.02
N ALA A 177 -10.28 16.74 -1.72
CA ALA A 177 -10.83 15.73 -0.82
C ALA A 177 -10.58 14.34 -1.42
N ARG A 178 -10.25 13.36 -0.58
CA ARG A 178 -9.96 12.00 -1.04
C ARG A 178 -11.10 11.44 -1.90
N GLU A 179 -12.33 11.70 -1.50
CA GLU A 179 -13.55 11.22 -2.13
C GLU A 179 -13.75 11.79 -3.54
N GLU A 180 -13.10 12.91 -3.89
CA GLU A 180 -13.09 13.45 -5.26
C GLU A 180 -12.31 12.56 -6.24
N ILE A 181 -11.35 11.76 -5.75
CA ILE A 181 -10.56 10.81 -6.56
C ILE A 181 -11.05 9.39 -6.32
N LEU A 182 -11.09 8.97 -5.05
CA LEU A 182 -11.54 7.65 -4.61
C LEU A 182 -13.03 7.70 -4.27
N LEU A 183 -13.87 7.80 -5.30
CA LEU A 183 -15.34 7.76 -5.15
C LEU A 183 -15.75 6.41 -4.54
N PRO A 184 -16.20 6.40 -3.28
CA PRO A 184 -16.66 5.17 -2.64
C PRO A 184 -18.11 4.92 -3.00
N ASP A 185 -18.51 3.65 -3.08
CA ASP A 185 -19.93 3.31 -2.92
C ASP A 185 -20.37 3.60 -1.47
N ARG A 186 -21.69 3.59 -1.23
CA ARG A 186 -22.25 3.92 0.09
C ARG A 186 -21.68 3.05 1.22
N GLN A 187 -21.56 1.74 1.01
CA GLN A 187 -21.07 0.83 2.04
C GLN A 187 -19.59 1.08 2.32
N SER A 188 -18.79 1.26 1.27
CA SER A 188 -17.36 1.60 1.40
C SER A 188 -17.14 2.96 2.08
N ALA A 189 -18.05 3.93 1.87
CA ALA A 189 -18.00 5.22 2.53
C ALA A 189 -18.21 5.09 4.04
N GLU A 190 -19.24 4.34 4.46
CA GLU A 190 -19.56 4.09 5.87
C GLU A 190 -18.41 3.34 6.57
N LEU A 191 -17.89 2.26 5.96
CA LEU A 191 -16.75 1.49 6.49
C LEU A 191 -15.47 2.33 6.55
N GLY A 192 -15.18 3.07 5.49
CA GLY A 192 -14.02 3.96 5.42
C GLY A 192 -14.05 5.04 6.48
N ALA A 193 -15.21 5.67 6.70
CA ALA A 193 -15.39 6.66 7.76
C ALA A 193 -15.20 6.05 9.15
N ALA A 194 -15.75 4.86 9.40
CA ALA A 194 -15.60 4.16 10.68
C ALA A 194 -14.14 3.80 10.98
N ALA A 195 -13.42 3.20 10.01
CA ALA A 195 -12.02 2.80 10.17
C ALA A 195 -11.05 3.98 10.39
N ARG A 196 -11.47 5.20 10.04
CA ARG A 196 -10.63 6.40 10.06
C ARG A 196 -10.94 7.37 11.19
N ARG A 197 -12.15 7.32 11.77
CA ARG A 197 -12.67 8.31 12.73
C ARG A 197 -11.70 8.66 13.87
N ASN A 198 -10.94 7.68 14.36
CA ASN A 198 -10.03 7.84 15.49
C ASN A 198 -8.56 7.55 15.11
N ASN A 199 -8.23 7.57 13.82
CA ASN A 199 -6.87 7.30 13.37
C ASN A 199 -6.16 8.63 13.02
N PRO A 200 -5.21 9.11 13.85
CA PRO A 200 -4.51 10.37 13.59
C PRO A 200 -3.63 10.33 12.32
N ASN A 201 -3.33 9.13 11.81
CA ASN A 201 -2.57 8.93 10.57
C ASN A 201 -3.47 8.85 9.32
N ALA A 202 -4.80 8.90 9.47
CA ALA A 202 -5.70 8.91 8.33
C ALA A 202 -5.69 10.28 7.62
N VAL A 203 -5.56 10.25 6.30
CA VAL A 203 -5.55 11.46 5.46
C VAL A 203 -6.91 11.68 4.82
N SER A 204 -7.40 12.93 4.89
CA SER A 204 -8.66 13.39 4.32
C SER A 204 -8.49 14.11 2.98
N ALA A 205 -7.33 14.73 2.76
CA ALA A 205 -6.97 15.39 1.51
C ALA A 205 -5.73 14.74 0.88
N ILE A 206 -5.70 14.67 -0.45
CA ILE A 206 -4.62 14.08 -1.24
C ILE A 206 -4.33 14.95 -2.46
N PRO A 207 -3.10 14.92 -3.01
CA PRO A 207 -2.78 15.67 -4.21
C PRO A 207 -3.49 15.08 -5.44
N LEU A 208 -3.93 15.94 -6.35
CA LEU A 208 -4.63 15.60 -7.59
C LEU A 208 -3.75 14.82 -8.56
N GLU A 209 -2.42 14.89 -8.38
CA GLU A 209 -1.45 14.03 -9.06
C GLU A 209 -1.75 12.53 -8.93
N TYR A 210 -2.51 12.14 -7.91
CA TYR A 210 -2.98 10.76 -7.75
C TYR A 210 -3.76 10.28 -8.95
N VAL A 211 -4.44 11.19 -9.68
CA VAL A 211 -5.12 10.86 -10.92
C VAL A 211 -4.13 10.31 -11.94
N ASP A 212 -3.05 11.07 -12.21
CA ASP A 212 -2.00 10.66 -13.14
C ASP A 212 -1.29 9.38 -12.66
N ASP A 213 -1.03 9.27 -11.36
CA ASP A 213 -0.36 8.09 -10.79
C ASP A 213 -1.23 6.81 -10.85
N THR A 214 -2.56 6.93 -11.02
CA THR A 214 -3.44 5.75 -11.27
C THR A 214 -3.47 5.35 -12.74
N LEU A 215 -3.41 6.32 -13.65
CA LEU A 215 -3.73 6.14 -15.07
C LEU A 215 -2.67 5.29 -15.80
#